data_AF-A0A8D5FDS5-F1
#
_entry.id   AF-A0A8D5FDS5-F1
#
_cell.length_a   1.000
_cell.length_b   1.000
_cell.length_c   1.000
_cell.angle_alpha   90.00
_cell.angle_beta   90.00
_cell.angle_gamma   90.00
#
_symmetry.space_group_name_H-M   'P 1'
#
loop_
_entity.id
_entity.type
_entity.pdbx_description
1 polymer ?
#
loop_
_entity_poly.entity_id
_entity_poly.type
_entity_poly.pdbx_seq_one_letter_code
_entity_poly.pdbx_strand_id
1 'polypeptide(L)'
;MLITEPRFEAARKLIKEIVYSYVDPGGHYIREFQTQGFDARLWELYLYVYLYNVGFEFIHGKPSPDFHLSWFGNECFIEVVTVNPSQNPNRPDPTQPETQDEINILKKDYFTY
;
A
#
# COMPACT_ATOMS: atom_id res chain seq x y z
N MET A 1 12.41 -1.49 -11.81
CA MET A 1 11.60 -0.28 -11.56
C MET A 1 10.18 -0.53 -12.06
N LEU A 2 9.14 -0.32 -11.23
CA LEU A 2 7.75 -0.69 -11.54
C LEU A 2 7.21 -0.13 -12.85
N ILE A 3 7.72 1.00 -13.35
CA ILE A 3 7.20 1.69 -14.54
C ILE A 3 7.52 0.94 -15.85
N THR A 4 8.69 0.33 -15.95
CA THR A 4 9.22 -0.19 -17.23
C THR A 4 9.16 -1.71 -17.35
N GLU A 5 8.96 -2.41 -16.25
CA GLU A 5 8.98 -3.87 -16.19
C GLU A 5 7.64 -4.47 -16.67
N PRO A 6 7.58 -5.19 -17.80
CA PRO A 6 6.33 -5.74 -18.34
C PRO A 6 5.61 -6.66 -17.35
N ARG A 7 6.34 -7.39 -16.50
CA ARG A 7 5.78 -8.29 -15.48
C ARG A 7 4.85 -7.60 -14.48
N PHE A 8 4.95 -6.27 -14.31
CA PHE A 8 4.11 -5.50 -13.39
C PHE A 8 2.96 -4.74 -14.09
N GLU A 9 2.66 -5.02 -15.36
CA GLU A 9 1.60 -4.30 -16.09
C GLU A 9 0.24 -4.40 -15.40
N ALA A 10 -0.16 -5.60 -14.98
CA ALA A 10 -1.43 -5.82 -14.28
C ALA A 10 -1.49 -5.02 -12.97
N ALA A 11 -0.43 -5.07 -12.16
CA ALA A 11 -0.34 -4.30 -10.92
C ALA A 11 -0.42 -2.79 -11.17
N ARG A 12 0.26 -2.28 -12.22
CA ARG A 12 0.17 -0.87 -12.62
C ARG A 12 -1.25 -0.47 -13.02
N LYS A 13 -1.97 -1.31 -13.76
CA LYS A 13 -3.35 -1.03 -14.17
C LYS A 13 -4.27 -0.98 -12.95
N LEU A 14 -4.15 -1.95 -12.05
CA LEU A 14 -4.93 -1.98 -10.81
C LEU A 14 -4.70 -0.74 -9.95
N ILE A 15 -3.44 -0.35 -9.73
CA ILE A 15 -3.10 0.88 -8.98
C ILE A 15 -3.74 2.10 -9.63
N LYS A 16 -3.66 2.23 -10.98
CA LYS A 16 -4.29 3.34 -11.69
C LYS A 16 -5.80 3.37 -11.50
N GLU A 17 -6.45 2.22 -11.49
CA GLU A 17 -7.90 2.12 -11.27
C GLU A 17 -8.29 2.57 -9.85
N ILE A 18 -7.58 2.10 -8.83
CA ILE A 18 -7.84 2.47 -7.42
C ILE A 18 -7.66 3.98 -7.21
N VAL A 19 -6.63 4.58 -7.83
CA VAL A 19 -6.34 6.02 -7.64
C VAL A 19 -7.49 6.91 -8.13
N TYR A 20 -8.36 6.46 -9.05
CA TYR A 20 -9.53 7.23 -9.45
C TYR A 20 -10.60 7.38 -8.36
N SER A 21 -10.66 6.45 -7.40
CA SER A 21 -11.59 6.52 -6.27
C SER A 21 -10.94 7.07 -4.99
N TYR A 22 -9.61 7.06 -4.93
CA TYR A 22 -8.86 7.56 -3.78
C TYR A 22 -8.94 9.10 -3.71
N VAL A 23 -9.36 9.60 -2.55
CA VAL A 23 -9.32 11.03 -2.25
C VAL A 23 -7.98 11.32 -1.56
N ASP A 24 -7.24 12.30 -2.08
CA ASP A 24 -6.00 12.81 -1.46
C ASP A 24 -6.29 14.14 -0.74
N PRO A 25 -6.56 14.13 0.58
CA PRO A 25 -6.88 15.34 1.34
C PRO A 25 -5.69 16.32 1.43
N GLY A 26 -4.47 15.80 1.32
CA GLY A 26 -3.22 16.55 1.53
C GLY A 26 -2.59 17.08 0.24
N GLY A 27 -3.02 16.59 -0.93
CA GLY A 27 -2.54 17.00 -2.25
C GLY A 27 -1.10 16.59 -2.58
N HIS A 28 -0.46 15.76 -1.76
CA HIS A 28 0.95 15.35 -1.90
C HIS A 28 1.12 13.86 -2.18
N TYR A 29 0.03 13.08 -2.18
CA TYR A 29 0.07 11.63 -2.25
C TYR A 29 0.80 11.14 -3.50
N ILE A 30 0.43 11.65 -4.69
CA ILE A 30 1.04 11.23 -5.97
C ILE A 30 2.54 11.53 -5.99
N ARG A 31 2.95 12.70 -5.48
CA ARG A 31 4.36 13.10 -5.44
C ARG A 31 5.16 12.18 -4.54
N GLU A 32 4.63 11.84 -3.37
CA GLU A 32 5.32 10.95 -2.41
C GLU A 32 5.39 9.53 -2.94
N PHE A 33 4.31 9.01 -3.51
CA PHE A 33 4.25 7.70 -4.15
C PHE A 33 5.32 7.56 -5.25
N GLN A 34 5.58 8.63 -6.00
CA GLN A 34 6.54 8.64 -7.11
C GLN A 34 7.98 8.98 -6.69
N THR A 35 8.23 9.30 -5.41
CA THR A 35 9.56 9.73 -4.93
C THR A 35 10.10 8.81 -3.84
N GLN A 36 10.01 9.22 -2.57
CA GLN A 36 10.60 8.49 -1.44
C GLN A 36 9.56 7.75 -0.59
N GLY A 37 8.27 7.93 -0.86
CA GLY A 37 7.18 7.35 -0.07
C GLY A 37 6.54 6.12 -0.69
N PHE A 38 7.18 5.46 -1.66
CA PHE A 38 6.54 4.39 -2.45
C PHE A 38 5.92 3.29 -1.57
N ASP A 39 6.69 2.69 -0.65
CA ASP A 39 6.20 1.58 0.17
C ASP A 39 5.10 2.02 1.15
N ALA A 40 5.26 3.18 1.79
CA ALA A 40 4.28 3.74 2.71
C ALA A 40 2.96 4.07 1.99
N ARG A 41 3.03 4.76 0.84
CA ARG A 41 1.84 5.12 0.07
C ARG A 41 1.18 3.89 -0.55
N LEU A 42 1.95 2.89 -1.00
CA LEU A 42 1.39 1.62 -1.48
C LEU A 42 0.65 0.88 -0.36
N TRP A 43 1.18 0.90 0.86
CA TRP A 43 0.53 0.32 2.03
C TRP A 43 -0.80 1.02 2.38
N GLU A 44 -0.82 2.35 2.36
CA GLU A 44 -2.06 3.13 2.51
C GLU A 44 -3.08 2.81 1.41
N LEU A 45 -2.65 2.67 0.15
CA LEU A 45 -3.54 2.33 -0.95
C LEU A 45 -4.19 0.97 -0.75
N TYR A 46 -3.40 -0.01 -0.29
CA TYR A 46 -3.90 -1.34 0.04
C TYR A 46 -4.94 -1.27 1.16
N LEU A 47 -4.63 -0.55 2.24
CA LEU A 47 -5.57 -0.36 3.35
C LEU A 47 -6.86 0.33 2.91
N TYR A 48 -6.76 1.36 2.07
CA TYR A 48 -7.93 2.03 1.50
C TYR A 48 -8.87 1.04 0.81
N VAL A 49 -8.32 0.18 -0.07
CA VAL A 49 -9.10 -0.85 -0.77
C VAL A 49 -9.68 -1.86 0.22
N TYR A 50 -8.89 -2.32 1.19
CA TYR A 50 -9.36 -3.28 2.19
C TYR A 50 -10.51 -2.71 3.03
N LEU A 51 -10.34 -1.52 3.58
CA LEU A 51 -11.32 -0.84 4.44
C LEU A 51 -12.63 -0.58 3.67
N TYR A 52 -12.53 -0.15 2.41
CA TYR A 52 -13.68 -0.03 1.53
C TYR A 52 -14.41 -1.36 1.34
N ASN A 53 -13.67 -2.44 1.05
CA ASN A 53 -14.26 -3.76 0.79
C ASN A 53 -14.93 -4.39 2.02
N VAL A 54 -14.42 -4.13 3.24
CA VAL A 54 -15.05 -4.65 4.48
C VAL A 54 -16.19 -3.75 4.99
N GLY A 55 -16.50 -2.66 4.29
CA GLY A 55 -17.70 -1.84 4.51
C GLY A 55 -17.51 -0.63 5.42
N PHE A 56 -16.28 -0.11 5.58
CA PHE A 56 -16.10 1.19 6.24
C PHE A 56 -16.50 2.34 5.31
N GLU A 57 -17.08 3.38 5.90
CA GLU A 57 -17.36 4.65 5.23
C GLU A 57 -16.22 5.63 5.50
N PHE A 58 -15.69 6.26 4.45
CA PHE A 58 -14.64 7.29 4.61
C PHE A 58 -15.28 8.64 4.90
N ILE A 59 -14.88 9.24 6.01
CA ILE A 59 -15.26 10.60 6.40
C ILE A 59 -14.15 11.54 5.92
N HIS A 60 -14.51 12.49 5.06
CA HIS A 60 -13.58 13.45 4.50
C HIS A 60 -13.68 14.81 5.20
N GLY A 61 -12.59 15.60 5.16
CA GLY A 61 -12.60 17.00 5.61
C GLY A 61 -11.41 17.39 6.49
N LYS A 62 -10.60 16.43 6.95
CA LYS A 62 -9.33 16.66 7.64
C LYS A 62 -8.21 15.88 6.95
N PRO A 63 -6.99 16.45 6.85
CA PRO A 63 -5.86 15.80 6.22
C PRO A 63 -5.13 14.79 7.12
N SER A 64 -5.49 14.73 8.41
CA SER A 64 -4.89 13.84 9.38
C SER A 64 -5.92 13.46 10.44
N PRO A 65 -5.88 12.22 10.97
CA PRO A 65 -4.98 11.11 10.62
C PRO A 65 -5.29 10.51 9.23
N ASP A 66 -4.46 9.59 8.73
CA ASP A 66 -4.56 9.09 7.34
C ASP A 66 -5.97 8.64 6.93
N PHE A 67 -6.70 7.98 7.84
CA PHE A 67 -8.10 7.65 7.65
C PHE A 67 -8.98 8.08 8.83
N HIS A 68 -10.06 8.78 8.52
CA HIS A 68 -11.21 8.99 9.39
C HIS A 68 -12.37 8.18 8.82
N LEU A 69 -12.88 7.24 9.60
CA LEU A 69 -13.83 6.23 9.13
C LEU A 69 -15.06 6.16 10.03
N SER A 70 -16.17 5.66 9.48
CA SER A 70 -17.36 5.22 10.21
C SER A 70 -17.61 3.73 9.95
N TRP A 71 -17.95 2.99 11.00
CA TRP A 71 -18.45 1.62 10.91
C TRP A 71 -19.74 1.49 11.72
N PHE A 72 -20.86 1.31 11.03
CA PHE A 72 -22.20 1.30 11.63
C PHE A 72 -22.45 2.51 12.54
N GLY A 73 -22.03 3.70 12.12
CA GLY A 73 -22.21 4.97 12.84
C GLY A 73 -21.23 5.23 13.98
N ASN A 74 -20.26 4.34 14.22
CA ASN A 74 -19.17 4.57 15.16
C ASN A 74 -17.93 5.03 14.42
N GLU A 75 -17.39 6.19 14.81
CA GLU A 75 -16.19 6.74 14.18
C GLU A 75 -14.91 6.12 14.73
N CYS A 76 -13.94 5.93 13.85
CA CYS A 76 -12.58 5.58 14.22
C CYS A 76 -11.56 6.28 13.34
N PHE A 77 -10.33 6.34 13.84
CA PHE A 77 -9.20 6.97 13.20
C PHE A 77 -8.06 5.97 13.05
N ILE A 78 -7.45 5.92 11.87
CA ILE A 78 -6.30 5.06 11.58
C ILE A 78 -5.15 5.94 11.08
N GLU A 79 -4.00 5.79 11.72
CA GLU A 79 -2.71 6.30 11.25
C GLU A 79 -1.90 5.12 10.72
N VAL A 80 -1.39 5.25 9.51
CA VAL A 80 -0.74 4.18 8.77
C VAL A 80 0.78 4.34 8.87
N VAL A 81 1.45 3.33 9.41
CA VAL A 81 2.91 3.38 9.61
C VAL A 81 3.60 2.17 9.01
N THR A 82 4.80 2.42 8.45
CA THR A 82 5.75 1.39 8.05
C THR A 82 7.01 1.46 8.91
N VAL A 83 7.71 0.34 9.07
CA VAL A 83 9.01 0.33 9.74
C VAL A 83 10.14 0.48 8.72
N ASN A 84 11.19 1.21 9.11
CA ASN A 84 12.41 1.28 8.32
C ASN A 84 13.16 -0.05 8.33
N PRO A 85 14.07 -0.28 7.36
CA PRO A 85 14.92 -1.46 7.36
C PRO A 85 15.66 -1.67 8.67
N SER A 86 15.76 -2.93 9.09
CA SER A 86 16.45 -3.36 10.31
C SER A 86 17.89 -2.89 10.31
N GLN A 87 18.29 -2.23 11.40
CA GLN A 87 19.68 -1.86 11.67
C GLN A 87 20.40 -2.91 12.54
N ASN A 88 19.70 -4.01 12.90
CA ASN A 88 20.26 -5.04 13.78
C ASN A 88 20.99 -6.11 12.94
N PRO A 89 22.33 -6.23 13.04
CA PRO A 89 23.08 -7.21 12.26
C PRO A 89 22.76 -8.66 12.62
N ASN A 90 22.22 -8.92 13.81
CA ASN A 90 21.79 -10.26 14.23
C ASN A 90 20.38 -10.63 13.71
N ARG A 91 19.66 -9.67 13.13
CA ARG A 91 18.35 -9.87 12.51
C ARG A 91 18.26 -8.98 11.26
N PRO A 92 19.03 -9.31 10.21
CA PRO A 92 18.96 -8.56 8.96
C PRO A 92 17.61 -8.76 8.29
N ASP A 93 17.18 -7.77 7.51
CA ASP A 93 16.03 -7.95 6.63
C ASP A 93 16.36 -8.95 5.52
N PRO A 94 15.38 -9.73 5.03
CA PRO A 94 15.59 -10.62 3.90
C PRO A 94 16.01 -9.83 2.65
N THR A 95 16.95 -10.38 1.89
CA THR A 95 17.37 -9.80 0.62
C THR A 95 16.24 -9.87 -0.40
N GLN A 96 16.16 -8.87 -1.28
CA GLN A 96 15.22 -8.92 -2.39
C GLN A 96 15.61 -10.08 -3.32
N PRO A 97 14.63 -10.87 -3.80
CA PRO A 97 14.90 -11.93 -4.75
C PRO A 97 15.40 -11.33 -6.08
N GLU A 98 16.50 -11.85 -6.61
CA GLU A 98 17.09 -11.37 -7.87
C GLU A 98 16.77 -12.31 -9.02
N THR A 99 16.60 -13.60 -8.72
CA THR A 99 16.36 -14.65 -9.72
C THR A 99 14.88 -15.01 -9.82
N GLN A 100 14.49 -15.54 -10.98
CA GLN A 100 13.11 -16.01 -11.18
C GLN A 100 12.75 -17.19 -10.25
N ASP A 101 13.72 -18.03 -9.90
CA ASP A 101 13.53 -19.16 -8.99
C ASP A 101 13.28 -18.70 -7.55
N GLU A 102 14.04 -17.72 -7.06
CA GLU A 102 13.80 -17.10 -5.75
C GLU A 102 12.41 -16.44 -5.69
N ILE A 103 12.02 -15.73 -6.75
CA ILE A 103 10.68 -15.14 -6.86
C ILE A 103 9.61 -16.23 -6.80
N ASN A 104 9.81 -17.36 -7.50
CA ASN A 104 8.85 -18.45 -7.53
C ASN A 104 8.72 -19.15 -6.16
N ILE A 105 9.83 -19.30 -5.44
CA ILE A 105 9.83 -19.82 -4.06
C ILE A 105 8.96 -18.93 -3.16
N LEU A 106 9.17 -17.60 -3.21
CA LEU A 106 8.41 -16.67 -2.37
C LEU A 106 6.92 -16.62 -2.73
N LYS A 107 6.57 -16.82 -4.00
CA LYS A 107 5.17 -16.83 -4.47
C LYS A 107 4.41 -18.11 -4.15
N LYS A 108 5.11 -19.21 -3.85
CA LYS A 108 4.52 -20.55 -3.75
C LYS A 108 3.36 -20.62 -2.76
N ASP A 109 3.43 -19.87 -1.66
CA ASP A 109 2.43 -19.89 -0.60
C ASP A 109 1.31 -18.84 -0.79
N TYR A 110 1.46 -17.92 -1.76
CA TYR A 110 0.50 -16.84 -2.01
C TYR A 110 -0.60 -17.19 -3.03
N PHE A 111 -0.41 -18.25 -3.83
CA PHE A 111 -1.32 -18.64 -4.91
C PHE A 111 -1.89 -20.06 -4.78
N THR A 112 -1.74 -20.71 -3.63
CA THR A 112 -2.42 -21.98 -3.32
C THR A 112 -3.83 -21.73 -2.82
N TYR A 113 -4.76 -21.50 -3.75
CA TYR A 113 -6.20 -21.67 -3.58
C TYR A 113 -6.76 -22.47 -4.76
#